data_AF-A0A969NHT5-F1
#
_entry.id   AF-A0A969NHT5-F1
#
_cell.length_a   1.000
_cell.length_b   1.000
_cell.length_c   1.000
_cell.angle_alpha   90.00
_cell.angle_beta   90.00
_cell.angle_gamma   90.00
#
_symmetry.space_group_name_H-M   'P 1'
#
loop_
_entity.id
_entity.type
_entity.pdbx_description
1 polymer ?
#
loop_
_entity_poly.entity_id
_entity_poly.type
_entity_poly.pdbx_seq_one_letter_code
_entity_poly.pdbx_strand_id
1 'polypeptide(L)'
;MGQIILEKGKNLFNFTNIGYQTYYCTKEELNLINKMNFDAFRLGYVRANMHDIEPIMRDASFLSLDIKSIKQSDAPGHRFPSPNGFYSEEICQLSRYAGISDNLKCFGLFELNPDYDSNNQSTALAAQIIWYFIDGFTARNGDFPKEGTKEYTKHIVSFDTNDQNIVFYQNNYNDRWWMEVPKPNKPENKLIVACTNEDYKLACRQELPEKWLKTVQKLNLY
;
A
#
# COMPACT_ATOMS: atom_id res chain seq x y z
N MET A 1 11.14 -9.12 9.03
CA MET A 1 9.68 -9.10 9.24
C MET A 1 9.31 -9.30 10.71
N GLY A 2 9.78 -10.38 11.36
CA GLY A 2 9.42 -10.70 12.75
C GLY A 2 9.68 -9.61 13.78
N GLN A 3 10.85 -8.98 13.83
CA GLN A 3 11.19 -8.03 14.90
C GLN A 3 10.28 -6.80 14.98
N ILE A 4 9.94 -6.16 13.86
CA ILE A 4 9.05 -4.97 13.88
C ILE A 4 7.65 -5.34 14.38
N ILE A 5 7.12 -6.49 13.96
CA ILE A 5 5.81 -6.98 14.37
C ILE A 5 5.82 -7.42 15.84
N LEU A 6 6.88 -8.11 16.27
CA LEU A 6 7.00 -8.66 17.63
C LEU A 6 7.34 -7.59 18.69
N GLU A 7 8.22 -6.64 18.37
CA GLU A 7 8.67 -5.61 19.32
C GLU A 7 7.79 -4.37 19.31
N LYS A 8 7.33 -3.92 18.12
CA LYS A 8 6.56 -2.69 17.95
C LYS A 8 5.09 -2.92 17.60
N GLY A 9 4.64 -4.16 17.50
CA GLY A 9 3.28 -4.49 17.07
C GLY A 9 2.16 -3.80 17.86
N LYS A 10 2.39 -3.49 19.14
CA LYS A 10 1.43 -2.76 19.98
C LYS A 10 1.30 -1.26 19.64
N ASN A 11 2.24 -0.71 18.89
CA ASN A 11 2.29 0.72 18.53
C ASN A 11 2.09 0.97 17.02
N LEU A 12 1.86 -0.10 16.23
CA LEU A 12 1.67 -0.01 14.79
C LEU A 12 0.18 -0.08 14.44
N PHE A 13 -0.40 1.05 14.05
CA PHE A 13 -1.80 1.09 13.59
C PHE A 13 -2.00 0.28 12.30
N ASN A 14 -1.04 0.35 11.37
CA ASN A 14 -1.10 -0.37 10.11
C ASN A 14 0.28 -0.89 9.68
N PHE A 15 0.29 -2.06 9.05
CA PHE A 15 1.45 -2.63 8.39
C PHE A 15 0.97 -3.43 7.17
N THR A 16 1.75 -3.35 6.09
CA THR A 16 1.47 -4.10 4.87
C THR A 16 2.75 -4.68 4.31
N ASN A 17 2.74 -5.98 4.03
CA ASN A 17 3.83 -6.69 3.37
C ASN A 17 3.46 -6.94 1.90
N ILE A 18 4.28 -6.46 0.97
CA ILE A 18 3.97 -6.49 -0.47
C ILE A 18 5.01 -7.36 -1.18
N GLY A 19 4.55 -8.28 -2.02
CA GLY A 19 5.43 -9.07 -2.88
C GLY A 19 6.04 -10.31 -2.23
N TYR A 20 5.45 -10.83 -1.15
CA TYR A 20 5.99 -12.03 -0.51
C TYR A 20 5.83 -13.27 -1.40
N GLN A 21 6.73 -14.23 -1.20
CA GLN A 21 6.74 -15.51 -1.88
C GLN A 21 6.51 -16.62 -0.85
N THR A 22 5.49 -17.46 -1.06
CA THR A 22 5.02 -18.42 -0.04
C THR A 22 6.10 -19.37 0.47
N TYR A 23 7.05 -19.77 -0.37
CA TYR A 23 8.15 -20.68 0.03
C TYR A 23 9.21 -20.03 0.94
N TYR A 24 9.16 -18.71 1.13
CA TYR A 24 10.00 -17.98 2.11
C TYR A 24 9.22 -17.54 3.35
N CYS A 25 7.94 -17.92 3.48
CA CYS A 25 7.10 -17.51 4.60
C CYS A 25 6.54 -18.74 5.32
N THR A 26 6.62 -18.73 6.64
CA THR A 26 5.97 -19.75 7.47
C THR A 26 4.47 -19.48 7.60
N LYS A 27 3.68 -20.51 7.89
CA LYS A 27 2.22 -20.33 8.10
C LYS A 27 1.97 -19.50 9.35
N GLU A 28 2.82 -19.64 10.34
CA GLU A 28 2.79 -18.95 11.63
C GLU A 28 2.97 -17.44 11.44
N GLU A 29 3.90 -17.01 10.58
CA GLU A 29 4.10 -15.59 10.25
C GLU A 29 2.89 -14.97 9.55
N LEU A 30 2.32 -15.66 8.55
CA LEU A 30 1.12 -15.18 7.85
C LEU A 30 -0.09 -15.12 8.78
N ASN A 31 -0.25 -16.11 9.65
CA ASN A 31 -1.30 -16.13 10.67
C ASN A 31 -1.14 -14.98 11.66
N LEU A 32 0.10 -14.63 12.05
CA LEU A 32 0.35 -13.49 12.93
C LEU A 32 -0.05 -12.17 12.27
N ILE A 33 0.34 -11.96 11.01
CA ILE A 33 -0.06 -10.76 10.22
C ILE A 33 -1.59 -10.63 10.19
N ASN A 34 -2.29 -11.72 9.86
CA ASN A 34 -3.75 -11.74 9.79
C ASN A 34 -4.40 -11.48 11.16
N LYS A 35 -3.88 -12.08 12.24
CA LYS A 35 -4.38 -11.85 13.61
C LYS A 35 -4.26 -10.40 14.06
N MET A 36 -3.27 -9.67 13.53
CA MET A 36 -3.08 -8.24 13.78
C MET A 36 -3.87 -7.35 12.81
N ASN A 37 -4.74 -7.93 11.97
CA ASN A 37 -5.46 -7.28 10.90
C ASN A 37 -4.56 -6.60 9.86
N PHE A 38 -3.26 -6.93 9.82
CA PHE A 38 -2.33 -6.42 8.83
C PHE A 38 -2.50 -7.11 7.49
N ASP A 39 -1.97 -6.49 6.45
CA ASP A 39 -2.15 -6.97 5.07
C ASP A 39 -0.87 -7.61 4.53
N ALA A 40 -1.01 -8.68 3.75
CA ALA A 40 0.09 -9.32 3.06
C ALA A 40 -0.32 -9.73 1.65
N PHE A 41 0.34 -9.17 0.64
CA PHE A 41 0.08 -9.41 -0.76
C PHE A 41 1.17 -10.29 -1.38
N ARG A 42 0.77 -11.42 -1.95
CA ARG A 42 1.69 -12.31 -2.68
C ARG A 42 2.18 -11.62 -3.95
N LEU A 43 3.42 -11.91 -4.34
CA LEU A 43 4.00 -11.39 -5.59
C LEU A 43 3.08 -11.57 -6.81
N GLY A 44 2.50 -12.77 -6.97
CA GLY A 44 1.58 -13.04 -8.09
C GLY A 44 0.31 -12.20 -8.08
N TYR A 45 -0.23 -11.86 -6.91
CA TYR A 45 -1.38 -10.97 -6.79
C TYR A 45 -1.02 -9.55 -7.19
N VAL A 46 0.10 -9.02 -6.67
CA VAL A 46 0.56 -7.67 -6.97
C VAL A 46 0.80 -7.49 -8.47
N ARG A 47 1.46 -8.47 -9.10
CA ARG A 47 1.72 -8.47 -10.55
C ARG A 47 0.43 -8.41 -11.37
N ALA A 48 -0.59 -9.19 -10.99
CA ALA A 48 -1.86 -9.21 -11.69
C ALA A 48 -2.71 -7.95 -11.43
N ASN A 49 -2.54 -7.32 -10.26
CA ASN A 49 -3.42 -6.25 -9.78
C ASN A 49 -2.60 -5.06 -9.25
N MET A 50 -1.68 -4.54 -10.05
CA MET A 50 -0.75 -3.47 -9.62
C MET A 50 -1.50 -2.22 -9.13
N HIS A 51 -2.64 -1.92 -9.74
CA HIS A 51 -3.50 -0.79 -9.38
C HIS A 51 -4.03 -0.88 -7.93
N ASP A 52 -4.27 -2.08 -7.42
CA ASP A 52 -4.76 -2.27 -6.04
C ASP A 52 -3.72 -1.90 -4.99
N ILE A 53 -2.45 -1.80 -5.40
CA ILE A 53 -1.34 -1.43 -4.52
C ILE A 53 -1.19 0.08 -4.39
N GLU A 54 -1.65 0.87 -5.36
CA GLU A 54 -1.56 2.34 -5.28
C GLU A 54 -2.21 2.90 -4.00
N PRO A 55 -3.46 2.53 -3.62
CA PRO A 55 -4.08 3.06 -2.42
C PRO A 55 -3.34 2.66 -1.13
N ILE A 56 -2.68 1.51 -1.14
CA ILE A 56 -1.88 1.03 0.01
C ILE A 56 -0.64 1.91 0.17
N MET A 57 0.06 2.22 -0.92
CA MET A 57 1.22 3.11 -0.90
C MET A 57 0.85 4.57 -0.63
N ARG A 58 -0.34 4.99 -1.09
CA ARG A 58 -0.90 6.33 -0.83
C ARG A 58 -1.24 6.55 0.65
N ASP A 59 -1.67 5.52 1.37
CA ASP A 59 -1.91 5.61 2.82
C ASP A 59 -0.63 5.43 3.66
N ALA A 60 0.46 4.91 3.08
CA ALA A 60 1.70 4.65 3.81
C ALA A 60 2.41 5.94 4.22
N SER A 61 2.91 5.99 5.46
CA SER A 61 3.77 7.07 5.97
C SER A 61 5.27 6.74 5.85
N PHE A 62 5.60 5.46 5.80
CA PHE A 62 6.95 4.93 5.63
C PHE A 62 6.90 3.74 4.67
N LEU A 63 7.83 3.70 3.71
CA LEU A 63 8.00 2.58 2.79
C LEU A 63 9.46 2.13 2.81
N SER A 64 9.64 0.83 3.02
CA SER A 64 10.94 0.16 2.94
C SER A 64 10.91 -0.80 1.74
N LEU A 65 11.79 -0.55 0.78
CA LEU A 65 11.98 -1.36 -0.41
C LEU A 65 13.31 -2.10 -0.28
N ASP A 66 13.24 -3.43 -0.28
CA ASP A 66 14.40 -4.31 -0.24
C ASP A 66 14.71 -4.79 -1.67
N ILE A 67 15.93 -4.57 -2.16
CA ILE A 67 16.39 -5.00 -3.49
C ILE A 67 16.20 -6.51 -3.70
N LYS A 68 16.25 -7.32 -2.64
CA LYS A 68 16.01 -8.77 -2.71
C LYS A 68 14.61 -9.13 -3.23
N SER A 69 13.65 -8.21 -3.16
CA SER A 69 12.30 -8.41 -3.71
C SER A 69 12.28 -8.46 -5.24
N ILE A 70 13.34 -8.00 -5.90
CA ILE A 70 13.50 -7.93 -7.35
C ILE A 70 14.14 -9.21 -7.87
N LYS A 71 13.74 -9.64 -9.07
CA LYS A 71 14.28 -10.84 -9.72
C LYS A 71 15.79 -10.69 -9.96
N GLN A 72 16.57 -11.75 -9.70
CA GLN A 72 18.03 -11.75 -9.86
C GLN A 72 18.49 -11.32 -11.26
N SER A 73 17.75 -11.69 -12.31
CA SER A 73 18.10 -11.29 -13.69
C SER A 73 18.13 -9.79 -13.89
N ASP A 74 17.43 -9.05 -13.03
CA ASP A 74 17.25 -7.61 -13.11
C ASP A 74 18.06 -6.91 -11.99
N ALA A 75 18.25 -7.58 -10.84
CA ALA A 75 19.00 -7.09 -9.70
C ALA A 75 19.90 -8.17 -9.04
N PRO A 76 21.11 -8.44 -9.57
CA PRO A 76 22.03 -9.43 -9.00
C PRO A 76 22.80 -8.96 -7.74
N GLY A 77 22.89 -7.65 -7.50
CA GLY A 77 23.66 -7.00 -6.42
C GLY A 77 23.10 -7.17 -5.02
N HIS A 78 22.95 -8.42 -4.59
CA HIS A 78 22.56 -8.82 -3.25
C HIS A 78 23.18 -10.18 -2.89
N ARG A 79 23.40 -10.47 -1.60
CA ARG A 79 24.06 -11.71 -1.16
C ARG A 79 23.24 -12.98 -1.43
N PHE A 80 21.92 -12.88 -1.34
CA PHE A 80 20.99 -13.99 -1.49
C PHE A 80 19.92 -13.69 -2.56
N PRO A 81 20.32 -13.52 -3.83
CA PRO A 81 19.39 -13.16 -4.89
C PRO A 81 18.42 -14.32 -5.15
N SER A 82 17.22 -14.00 -5.65
CA SER A 82 16.19 -14.99 -5.96
C SER A 82 15.94 -15.06 -7.47
N PRO A 83 15.77 -16.26 -8.06
CA PRO A 83 15.42 -16.40 -9.46
C PRO A 83 14.04 -15.80 -9.80
N ASN A 84 13.21 -15.55 -8.78
CA ASN A 84 11.90 -14.94 -8.89
C ASN A 84 11.82 -13.67 -8.04
N GLY A 85 11.15 -12.66 -8.55
CA GLY A 85 10.90 -11.41 -7.83
C GLY A 85 10.03 -10.48 -8.68
N PHE A 86 9.91 -9.23 -8.27
CA PHE A 86 9.42 -8.17 -9.14
C PHE A 86 10.35 -7.99 -10.33
N TYR A 87 9.77 -7.65 -11.48
CA TYR A 87 10.52 -7.16 -12.63
C TYR A 87 10.92 -5.69 -12.41
N SER A 88 11.97 -5.26 -13.11
CA SER A 88 12.49 -3.89 -13.03
C SER A 88 11.43 -2.80 -13.26
N GLU A 89 10.51 -3.01 -14.19
CA GLU A 89 9.42 -2.09 -14.53
C GLU A 89 8.34 -2.05 -13.45
N GLU A 90 8.05 -3.19 -12.82
CA GLU A 90 7.06 -3.30 -11.74
C GLU A 90 7.54 -2.51 -10.52
N ILE A 91 8.82 -2.66 -10.15
CA ILE A 91 9.36 -1.98 -8.98
C ILE A 91 9.52 -0.47 -9.23
N CYS A 92 9.83 -0.05 -10.46
CA CYS A 92 9.83 1.35 -10.85
C CYS A 92 8.42 1.96 -10.79
N GLN A 93 7.39 1.25 -11.25
CA GLN A 93 6.00 1.68 -11.15
C GLN A 93 5.55 1.84 -9.69
N LEU A 94 5.86 0.85 -8.83
CA LEU A 94 5.60 0.92 -7.40
C LEU A 94 6.33 2.08 -6.72
N SER A 95 7.58 2.33 -7.11
CA SER A 95 8.37 3.46 -6.60
C SER A 95 7.75 4.80 -6.99
N ARG A 96 7.21 4.89 -8.21
CA ARG A 96 6.44 6.05 -8.64
C ARG A 96 5.16 6.23 -7.81
N TYR A 97 4.39 5.18 -7.57
CA TYR A 97 3.20 5.25 -6.69
C TYR A 97 3.55 5.75 -5.28
N ALA A 98 4.65 5.26 -4.70
CA ALA A 98 5.17 5.76 -3.43
C ALA A 98 5.52 7.26 -3.51
N GLY A 99 6.12 7.71 -4.61
CA GLY A 99 6.45 9.11 -4.86
C GLY A 99 5.22 10.03 -4.82
N ILE A 100 4.12 9.67 -5.51
CA ILE A 100 2.91 10.51 -5.63
C ILE A 100 2.10 10.56 -4.33
N SER A 101 2.45 9.78 -3.30
CA SER A 101 1.75 9.79 -2.01
C SER A 101 2.07 11.05 -1.21
N ASP A 102 1.07 11.90 -0.95
CA ASP A 102 1.23 13.08 -0.07
C ASP A 102 1.50 12.70 1.41
N ASN A 103 1.11 11.49 1.80
CA ASN A 103 1.28 10.98 3.16
C ASN A 103 2.68 10.43 3.42
N LEU A 104 3.36 9.92 2.39
CA LEU A 104 4.65 9.27 2.56
C LEU A 104 5.72 10.29 3.01
N LYS A 105 6.30 10.02 4.19
CA LYS A 105 7.32 10.85 4.83
C LYS A 105 8.73 10.32 4.61
N CYS A 106 8.87 9.02 4.39
CA CYS A 106 10.17 8.41 4.17
C CYS A 106 10.04 7.20 3.23
N PHE A 107 10.91 7.18 2.24
CA PHE A 107 11.15 6.07 1.33
C PHE A 107 12.59 5.60 1.56
N GLY A 108 12.77 4.32 1.81
CA GLY A 108 14.09 3.71 1.96
C GLY A 108 14.30 2.59 0.95
N LEU A 109 15.46 2.60 0.31
CA LEU A 109 15.95 1.54 -0.55
C LEU A 109 17.10 0.83 0.16
N PHE A 110 16.97 -0.48 0.40
CA PHE A 110 17.86 -1.24 1.26
C PHE A 110 18.44 -2.47 0.55
N GLU A 111 19.48 -3.05 1.16
CA GLU A 111 20.09 -4.33 0.79
C GLU A 111 20.76 -4.38 -0.60
N LEU A 112 21.00 -3.22 -1.23
CA LEU A 112 21.92 -3.11 -2.36
C LEU A 112 23.35 -3.38 -1.88
N ASN A 113 24.01 -4.36 -2.50
CA ASN A 113 25.40 -4.68 -2.20
C ASN A 113 26.24 -4.66 -3.49
N PRO A 114 27.07 -3.62 -3.68
CA PRO A 114 27.94 -3.48 -4.85
C PRO A 114 28.94 -4.63 -5.03
N ASP A 115 29.36 -5.31 -3.97
CA ASP A 115 30.32 -6.43 -4.06
C ASP A 115 29.73 -7.63 -4.82
N TYR A 116 28.40 -7.75 -4.88
CA TYR A 116 27.68 -8.78 -5.64
C TYR A 116 27.10 -8.25 -6.96
N ASP A 117 27.31 -6.98 -7.29
CA ASP A 117 26.65 -6.32 -8.41
C ASP A 117 27.42 -6.50 -9.73
N SER A 118 26.97 -7.46 -10.53
CA SER A 118 27.56 -7.70 -11.85
C SER A 118 27.23 -6.54 -12.80
N ASN A 119 28.27 -5.93 -13.38
CA ASN A 119 28.15 -4.80 -14.32
C ASN A 119 27.40 -3.57 -13.76
N ASN A 120 27.39 -3.38 -12.43
CA ASN A 120 26.64 -2.30 -11.76
C ASN A 120 25.14 -2.30 -12.11
N GLN A 121 24.58 -3.45 -12.46
CA GLN A 121 23.20 -3.55 -12.95
C GLN A 121 22.18 -3.21 -11.86
N SER A 122 22.36 -3.75 -10.64
CA SER A 122 21.49 -3.41 -9.51
C SER A 122 21.65 -1.96 -9.10
N THR A 123 22.85 -1.41 -9.18
CA THR A 123 23.12 0.00 -8.87
C THR A 123 22.44 0.93 -9.88
N ALA A 124 22.49 0.59 -11.17
CA ALA A 124 21.77 1.32 -12.21
C ALA A 124 20.24 1.22 -12.01
N LEU A 125 19.72 0.05 -11.65
CA LEU A 125 18.30 -0.11 -11.34
C LEU A 125 17.89 0.67 -10.08
N ALA A 126 18.72 0.69 -9.04
CA ALA A 126 18.50 1.49 -7.84
C ALA A 126 18.39 2.98 -8.17
N ALA A 127 19.23 3.49 -9.08
CA ALA A 127 19.12 4.86 -9.56
C ALA A 127 17.80 5.13 -10.29
N GLN A 128 17.31 4.18 -11.11
CA GLN A 128 16.01 4.30 -11.80
C GLN A 128 14.84 4.28 -10.80
N ILE A 129 14.87 3.40 -9.81
CA ILE A 129 13.91 3.32 -8.70
C ILE A 129 13.80 4.69 -8.01
N ILE A 130 14.94 5.28 -7.65
CA ILE A 130 15.01 6.60 -7.01
C ILE A 130 14.48 7.68 -7.97
N TRP A 131 14.83 7.62 -9.25
CA TRP A 131 14.36 8.58 -10.24
C TRP A 131 12.83 8.54 -10.39
N TYR A 132 12.23 7.36 -10.51
CA TYR A 132 10.76 7.22 -10.59
C TYR A 132 10.06 7.63 -9.29
N PHE A 133 10.69 7.39 -8.14
CA PHE A 133 10.22 7.94 -6.87
C PHE A 133 10.21 9.47 -6.89
N ILE A 134 11.29 10.11 -7.36
CA ILE A 134 11.38 11.57 -7.47
C ILE A 134 10.36 12.10 -8.48
N ASP A 135 10.22 11.46 -9.66
CA ASP A 135 9.18 11.81 -10.64
C ASP A 135 7.79 11.81 -10.00
N GLY A 136 7.44 10.73 -9.30
CA GLY A 136 6.19 10.64 -8.55
C GLY A 136 6.07 11.73 -7.48
N PHE A 137 7.15 12.03 -6.76
CA PHE A 137 7.19 13.09 -5.74
C PHE A 137 6.92 14.47 -6.33
N THR A 138 7.48 14.79 -7.49
CA THR A 138 7.23 16.06 -8.18
C THR A 138 5.80 16.18 -8.73
N ALA A 139 5.11 15.05 -8.89
CA ALA A 139 3.71 14.96 -9.32
C ALA A 139 2.71 14.94 -8.16
N ARG A 140 3.14 15.24 -6.92
CA ARG A 140 2.25 15.36 -5.76
C ARG A 140 1.29 16.54 -5.95
N ASN A 141 -0.01 16.26 -5.83
CA ASN A 141 -1.08 17.23 -6.07
C ASN A 141 -1.70 17.76 -4.77
N GLY A 142 -1.34 17.21 -3.60
CA GLY A 142 -2.01 17.57 -2.35
C GLY A 142 -3.48 17.17 -2.34
N ASP A 143 -3.80 16.02 -2.96
CA ASP A 143 -5.15 15.63 -3.38
C ASP A 143 -5.95 14.88 -2.31
N PHE A 144 -5.51 14.95 -1.06
CA PHE A 144 -6.27 14.40 0.04
C PHE A 144 -7.60 15.16 0.21
N PRO A 145 -8.77 14.48 0.31
CA PRO A 145 -10.06 15.13 0.45
C PRO A 145 -10.10 16.11 1.62
N LYS A 146 -10.41 17.37 1.31
CA LYS A 146 -10.61 18.45 2.28
C LYS A 146 -12.02 19.00 2.12
N GLU A 147 -12.73 19.16 3.24
CA GLU A 147 -14.07 19.75 3.22
C GLU A 147 -14.06 21.14 2.55
N GLY A 148 -15.11 21.43 1.77
CA GLY A 148 -15.28 22.73 1.11
C GLY A 148 -14.51 22.92 -0.20
N THR A 149 -13.78 21.92 -0.68
CA THR A 149 -13.08 21.97 -1.98
C THR A 149 -13.93 21.40 -3.12
N LYS A 150 -13.82 21.97 -4.32
CA LYS A 150 -14.53 21.50 -5.55
C LYS A 150 -13.76 20.42 -6.33
N GLU A 151 -12.65 19.95 -5.76
CA GLU A 151 -11.72 19.01 -6.40
C GLU A 151 -12.23 17.56 -6.35
N TYR A 152 -13.28 17.30 -5.57
CA TYR A 152 -13.82 15.96 -5.36
C TYR A 152 -15.32 15.90 -5.60
N THR A 153 -15.77 14.74 -6.09
CA THR A 153 -17.18 14.34 -6.11
C THR A 153 -17.44 13.40 -4.93
N LYS A 154 -18.44 13.74 -4.11
CA LYS A 154 -18.86 12.93 -2.96
C LYS A 154 -19.96 11.97 -3.40
N HIS A 155 -19.73 10.67 -3.23
CA HIS A 155 -20.70 9.60 -3.49
C HIS A 155 -21.15 9.01 -2.15
N ILE A 156 -22.46 8.87 -1.95
CA ILE A 156 -23.02 8.32 -0.71
C ILE A 156 -23.73 7.02 -1.06
N VAL A 157 -23.23 5.91 -0.50
CA VAL A 157 -23.83 4.59 -0.69
C VAL A 157 -24.56 4.21 0.59
N SER A 158 -25.87 4.03 0.49
CA SER A 158 -26.72 3.57 1.59
C SER A 158 -26.90 2.05 1.54
N PHE A 159 -26.75 1.41 2.71
CA PHE A 159 -26.94 -0.03 2.86
C PHE A 159 -28.31 -0.36 3.44
N ASP A 160 -29.00 -1.33 2.84
CA ASP A 160 -30.38 -1.69 3.18
C ASP A 160 -30.56 -2.24 4.60
N THR A 161 -29.50 -2.83 5.17
CA THR A 161 -29.60 -3.68 6.35
C THR A 161 -29.26 -3.00 7.68
N ASN A 162 -28.65 -1.80 7.69
CA ASN A 162 -28.04 -1.25 8.91
C ASN A 162 -28.11 0.27 9.08
N ASP A 163 -28.87 1.02 8.27
CA ASP A 163 -28.87 2.51 8.25
C ASP A 163 -27.45 3.11 8.17
N GLN A 164 -26.48 2.34 7.67
CA GLN A 164 -25.10 2.75 7.52
C GLN A 164 -24.89 3.29 6.11
N ASN A 165 -24.38 4.51 6.04
CA ASN A 165 -23.95 5.13 4.80
C ASN A 165 -22.43 5.13 4.73
N ILE A 166 -21.87 4.69 3.60
CA ILE A 166 -20.46 4.90 3.30
C ILE A 166 -20.35 6.07 2.34
N VAL A 167 -19.52 7.03 2.74
CA VAL A 167 -19.16 8.16 1.90
C VAL A 167 -17.87 7.84 1.18
N PHE A 168 -17.88 7.99 -0.14
CA PHE A 168 -16.70 7.94 -1.00
C PHE A 168 -16.39 9.32 -1.55
N TYR A 169 -15.11 9.59 -1.74
CA TYR A 169 -14.59 10.77 -2.41
C TYR A 169 -13.84 10.33 -3.66
N GLN A 170 -14.25 10.84 -4.82
CA GLN A 170 -13.56 10.65 -6.08
C GLN A 170 -12.86 11.97 -6.46
N ASN A 171 -11.56 11.94 -6.72
CA ASN A 171 -10.89 13.10 -7.30
C ASN A 171 -11.39 13.34 -8.74
N ASN A 172 -11.64 14.60 -9.11
CA ASN A 172 -12.19 14.94 -10.43
C ASN A 172 -11.14 14.95 -11.55
N TYR A 173 -9.86 14.91 -11.21
CA TYR A 173 -8.72 15.07 -12.14
C TYR A 173 -7.88 13.81 -12.28
N ASN A 174 -8.07 12.80 -11.42
CA ASN A 174 -7.34 11.55 -11.45
C ASN A 174 -8.21 10.38 -10.94
N ASP A 175 -7.71 9.16 -11.06
CA ASP A 175 -8.44 7.94 -10.70
C ASP A 175 -8.37 7.60 -9.19
N ARG A 176 -8.12 8.58 -8.32
CA ARG A 176 -7.97 8.34 -6.89
C ARG A 176 -9.29 8.46 -6.15
N TRP A 177 -9.48 7.47 -5.28
CA TRP A 177 -10.65 7.36 -4.42
C TRP A 177 -10.24 7.30 -2.96
N TRP A 178 -11.14 7.76 -2.10
CA TRP A 178 -11.09 7.57 -0.66
C TRP A 178 -12.48 7.21 -0.14
N MET A 179 -12.52 6.63 1.05
CA MET A 179 -13.76 6.32 1.76
C MET A 179 -13.69 6.74 3.22
N GLU A 180 -14.83 7.14 3.78
CA GLU A 180 -14.98 7.40 5.21
C GLU A 180 -15.19 6.10 5.98
N VAL A 181 -14.42 5.92 7.05
CA VAL A 181 -14.55 4.84 8.03
C VAL A 181 -14.88 5.45 9.39
N PRO A 182 -16.02 5.10 10.02
CA PRO A 182 -16.37 5.64 11.34
C PRO A 182 -15.43 5.12 12.43
N LYS A 183 -15.06 5.98 13.39
CA LYS A 183 -14.34 5.53 14.59
C LYS A 183 -15.35 4.98 15.61
N PRO A 184 -15.11 3.78 16.18
CA PRO A 184 -16.08 3.10 17.05
C PRO A 184 -16.55 3.94 18.25
N ASN A 185 -15.61 4.65 18.89
CA ASN A 185 -15.88 5.43 20.10
C ASN A 185 -16.25 6.89 19.84
N LYS A 186 -16.15 7.35 18.58
CA LYS A 186 -16.40 8.74 18.14
C LYS A 186 -16.88 8.73 16.68
N PRO A 187 -18.12 8.26 16.41
CA PRO A 187 -18.62 8.12 15.04
C PRO A 187 -18.65 9.44 14.24
N GLU A 188 -18.69 10.58 14.93
CA GLU A 188 -18.53 11.92 14.37
C GLU A 188 -17.13 12.19 13.80
N ASN A 189 -16.11 11.48 14.30
CA ASN A 189 -14.73 11.61 13.85
C ASN A 189 -14.40 10.46 12.90
N LYS A 190 -14.57 10.70 11.60
CA LYS A 190 -14.35 9.68 10.58
C LYS A 190 -12.89 9.68 10.12
N LEU A 191 -12.35 8.50 9.89
CA LEU A 191 -11.06 8.31 9.23
C LEU A 191 -11.30 8.24 7.72
N ILE A 192 -10.57 9.02 6.94
CA ILE A 192 -10.57 8.93 5.48
C ILE A 192 -9.40 8.03 5.08
N VAL A 193 -9.67 6.96 4.35
CA VAL A 193 -8.65 6.02 3.85
C VAL A 193 -8.69 5.95 2.34
N ALA A 194 -7.54 5.81 1.69
CA ALA A 194 -7.48 5.61 0.25
C ALA A 194 -8.21 4.31 -0.14
N CYS A 195 -8.92 4.29 -1.25
CA CYS A 195 -9.55 3.09 -1.79
C CYS A 195 -9.49 3.10 -3.31
N THR A 196 -10.04 2.05 -3.92
CA THR A 196 -10.20 1.92 -5.37
C THR A 196 -11.63 2.27 -5.79
N ASN A 197 -11.83 2.47 -7.10
CA ASN A 197 -13.16 2.51 -7.69
C ASN A 197 -13.90 1.15 -7.55
N GLU A 198 -13.17 0.04 -7.54
CA GLU A 198 -13.77 -1.29 -7.34
C GLU A 198 -14.38 -1.44 -5.94
N ASP A 199 -13.76 -0.84 -4.90
CA ASP A 199 -14.36 -0.77 -3.56
C ASP A 199 -15.71 -0.01 -3.57
N TYR A 200 -15.78 1.08 -4.31
CA TYR A 200 -17.04 1.83 -4.50
C TYR A 200 -18.09 0.98 -5.22
N LYS A 201 -17.73 0.31 -6.32
CA LYS A 201 -18.64 -0.58 -7.06
C LYS A 201 -19.10 -1.79 -6.25
N LEU A 202 -18.26 -2.33 -5.38
CA LEU A 202 -18.64 -3.37 -4.41
C LEU A 202 -19.69 -2.83 -3.44
N ALA A 203 -19.47 -1.66 -2.86
CA ALA A 203 -20.44 -1.02 -1.98
C ALA A 203 -21.78 -0.78 -2.67
N CYS A 204 -21.79 -0.32 -3.94
CA CYS A 204 -23.02 -0.16 -4.71
C CYS A 204 -23.79 -1.48 -4.92
N ARG A 205 -23.12 -2.62 -4.85
CA ARG A 205 -23.74 -3.96 -4.91
C ARG A 205 -24.18 -4.48 -3.53
N GLN A 206 -24.25 -3.61 -2.53
CA GLN A 206 -24.59 -3.96 -1.14
C GLN A 206 -23.54 -4.86 -0.47
N GLU A 207 -22.30 -4.87 -0.98
CA GLU A 207 -21.18 -5.63 -0.40
C GLU A 207 -20.18 -4.67 0.26
N LEU A 208 -19.87 -4.88 1.55
CA LEU A 208 -18.91 -4.04 2.27
C LEU A 208 -17.48 -4.33 1.81
N PRO A 209 -16.70 -3.30 1.41
CA PRO A 209 -15.30 -3.49 1.04
C PRO A 209 -14.47 -4.07 2.18
N GLU A 210 -13.61 -5.05 1.89
CA GLU A 210 -12.75 -5.69 2.89
C GLU A 210 -11.85 -4.67 3.60
N LYS A 211 -11.32 -3.69 2.86
CA LYS A 211 -10.50 -2.60 3.42
C LYS A 211 -11.27 -1.77 4.45
N TRP A 212 -12.57 -1.56 4.25
CA TRP A 212 -13.42 -0.84 5.20
C TRP A 212 -13.60 -1.65 6.48
N LEU A 213 -13.96 -2.94 6.35
CA LEU A 213 -14.15 -3.86 7.48
C LEU A 213 -12.88 -4.00 8.33
N LYS A 214 -11.73 -4.23 7.69
CA LYS A 214 -10.44 -4.32 8.38
C LYS A 214 -10.07 -3.01 9.10
N THR A 215 -10.38 -1.86 8.49
CA THR A 215 -10.08 -0.57 9.12
C THR A 215 -10.94 -0.36 10.36
N VAL A 216 -12.23 -0.70 10.34
CA VAL A 216 -13.08 -0.68 11.54
C VAL A 216 -12.54 -1.62 12.63
N GLN A 217 -12.15 -2.84 12.26
CA GLN A 217 -11.56 -3.80 13.21
C GLN A 217 -10.27 -3.29 13.84
N LYS A 218 -9.38 -2.65 13.06
CA LYS A 218 -8.17 -1.99 13.59
C LYS A 218 -8.53 -0.87 14.56
N LEU A 219 -9.49 -0.01 14.21
CA LEU A 219 -9.94 1.09 15.06
C LEU A 219 -10.62 0.62 16.36
N ASN A 220 -11.12 -0.61 16.44
CA ASN A 220 -11.65 -1.19 17.68
C ASN A 220 -10.55 -1.66 18.65
N LEU A 221 -9.31 -1.83 18.18
CA LEU A 221 -8.18 -2.27 18.99
C LEU A 221 -7.43 -1.10 19.66
N TYR A 222 -7.75 0.14 19.29
CA TYR A 222 -7.10 1.39 19.73
C TYR A 222 -8.13 2.37 20.30
#